data_AF-A0A258LAQ4-F1
#
_entry.id   AF-A0A258LAQ4-F1
#
_cell.length_a   1.000
_cell.length_b   1.000
_cell.length_c   1.000
_cell.angle_alpha   90.00
_cell.angle_beta   90.00
_cell.angle_gamma   90.00
#
_symmetry.space_group_name_H-M   'P 1'
#
loop_
_entity.id
_entity.type
_entity.pdbx_description
1 polymer ?
#
loop_
_entity_poly.entity_id
_entity_poly.type
_entity_poly.pdbx_seq_one_letter_code
_entity_poly.pdbx_strand_id
1 'polypeptide(L)'
;MLYLIYLGVKLWRTPPVALGASVPPKSAPATFGRAFVVSLTNPKTLFFYSAFFPQFIVPGGAMAAQIALLSVSFMAVALLIDSIWVVSAHRARVFLSRRGRWQNRISGGLLMGAGLGLAIARQK
;
A
#
# COMPACT_ATOMS: atom_id res chain seq x y z
N MET A 1 4.22 -16.73 -11.82
CA MET A 1 5.20 -16.05 -12.69
C MET A 1 4.65 -15.81 -14.09
N LEU A 2 4.29 -16.87 -14.84
CA LEU A 2 3.77 -16.75 -16.21
C LEU A 2 2.55 -15.84 -16.34
N TYR A 3 1.65 -15.90 -15.36
CA TYR A 3 0.48 -15.02 -15.32
C TYR A 3 0.83 -13.53 -15.21
N LEU A 4 1.85 -13.15 -14.42
CA LEU A 4 2.29 -11.76 -14.27
C LEU A 4 2.99 -11.25 -15.53
N ILE A 5 3.80 -12.11 -16.17
CA ILE A 5 4.46 -11.80 -17.45
C ILE A 5 3.39 -11.60 -18.53
N TYR A 6 2.42 -12.52 -18.65
CA TYR A 6 1.30 -12.43 -19.57
C TYR A 6 0.49 -11.14 -19.35
N LEU A 7 0.14 -10.82 -18.09
CA LEU A 7 -0.59 -9.60 -17.74
C LEU A 7 0.21 -8.33 -18.08
N GLY A 8 1.53 -8.35 -17.84
CA GLY A 8 2.42 -7.25 -18.17
C GLY A 8 2.53 -7.00 -19.68
N VAL A 9 2.68 -8.06 -20.50
CA VAL A 9 2.68 -7.96 -21.98
C VAL A 9 1.32 -7.47 -22.50
N LYS A 10 0.23 -8.00 -21.95
CA LYS A 10 -1.13 -7.56 -22.31
C LYS A 10 -1.32 -6.08 -22.03
N LEU A 11 -0.91 -5.62 -20.84
CA LEU A 11 -1.00 -4.20 -20.46
C LEU A 11 -0.11 -3.31 -21.33
N TRP A 12 1.11 -3.75 -21.64
CA TRP A 12 2.05 -3.02 -22.52
C TRP A 12 1.52 -2.79 -23.95
N ARG A 13 0.75 -3.75 -24.47
CA ARG A 13 0.14 -3.70 -25.81
C ARG A 13 -1.24 -3.04 -25.85
N THR A 14 -1.86 -2.82 -24.69
CA THR A 14 -3.20 -2.21 -24.63
C THR A 14 -3.11 -0.72 -25.02
N PRO A 15 -4.00 -0.21 -25.90
CA PRO A 15 -4.06 1.22 -26.21
C PRO A 15 -4.32 2.05 -24.93
N PRO A 16 -3.93 3.33 -24.90
CA PRO A 16 -4.16 4.18 -23.74
C PRO A 16 -5.66 4.30 -23.47
N VAL A 17 -6.15 3.62 -22.44
CA VAL A 17 -7.53 3.81 -21.96
C VAL A 17 -7.51 5.07 -21.11
N ALA A 18 -8.38 6.03 -21.40
CA ALA A 18 -8.61 7.15 -20.50
C ALA A 18 -9.02 6.57 -19.14
N LEU A 19 -8.24 6.82 -18.10
CA LEU A 19 -8.52 6.35 -16.73
C LEU A 19 -9.64 7.16 -16.11
N GLY A 20 -10.82 7.09 -16.72
CA GLY A 20 -12.05 7.76 -16.35
C GLY A 20 -13.15 6.79 -15.96
N ALA A 21 -12.83 5.51 -15.72
CA ALA A 21 -13.77 4.60 -15.07
C ALA A 21 -14.02 5.11 -13.64
N SER A 22 -15.09 5.89 -13.50
CA SER A 22 -15.60 6.37 -12.22
C SER A 22 -16.06 5.15 -11.45
N VAL A 23 -15.23 4.69 -10.51
CA VAL A 23 -15.70 3.76 -9.49
C VAL A 23 -16.72 4.54 -8.66
N PRO A 24 -17.96 4.06 -8.50
CA PRO A 24 -18.96 4.78 -7.74
C PRO A 24 -18.42 5.11 -6.35
N PRO A 25 -18.62 6.34 -5.85
CA PRO A 25 -18.09 6.75 -4.56
C PRO A 25 -18.65 5.82 -3.48
N LYS A 26 -17.76 5.07 -2.84
CA LYS A 26 -18.13 4.28 -1.66
C LYS A 26 -18.32 5.25 -0.49
N SER A 27 -19.30 4.95 0.36
CA SER A 27 -19.48 5.63 1.64
C SER A 27 -18.14 5.63 2.41
N ALA A 28 -17.62 6.82 2.71
CA ALA A 28 -16.38 6.98 3.47
C ALA A 28 -16.48 6.33 4.87
N PRO A 29 -17.59 6.49 5.62
CA PRO A 29 -17.77 5.78 6.90
C PRO A 29 -17.76 4.25 6.74
N ALA A 30 -18.42 3.72 5.72
CA ALA A 30 -18.46 2.27 5.49
C ALA A 30 -17.07 1.71 5.11
N THR A 31 -16.29 2.48 4.34
CA THR A 31 -14.93 2.12 3.97
C THR A 31 -14.00 2.17 5.18
N PHE A 32 -14.11 3.21 6.01
CA PHE A 32 -13.36 3.33 7.25
C PHE A 32 -13.69 2.19 8.21
N GLY A 33 -14.98 1.90 8.45
CA GLY A 33 -15.40 0.81 9.33
C GLY A 33 -14.86 -0.55 8.88
N ARG A 34 -14.90 -0.84 7.56
CA ARG A 34 -14.28 -2.05 7.01
C ARG A 34 -12.77 -2.08 7.24
N ALA A 35 -12.07 -0.98 6.95
CA ALA A 35 -10.63 -0.89 7.16
C ALA A 35 -10.26 -1.07 8.63
N PHE A 36 -11.03 -0.47 9.55
CA PHE A 36 -10.86 -0.61 10.98
C PHE A 36 -10.99 -2.07 11.43
N VAL A 37 -12.08 -2.75 11.03
CA VAL A 37 -12.28 -4.17 11.37
C VAL A 37 -11.16 -5.03 10.81
N VAL A 38 -10.78 -4.86 9.54
CA VAL A 38 -9.68 -5.63 8.92
C VAL A 38 -8.35 -5.40 9.65
N SER A 39 -8.05 -4.16 10.02
CA SER A 39 -6.83 -3.84 10.76
C SER A 39 -6.84 -4.40 12.17
N LEU A 40 -7.99 -4.35 12.87
CA LEU A 40 -8.13 -4.87 14.22
C LEU A 40 -8.05 -6.41 14.24
N THR A 41 -8.62 -7.07 13.24
CA THR A 41 -8.58 -8.53 13.08
C THR A 41 -7.26 -9.02 12.48
N ASN A 42 -6.28 -8.16 12.19
CA ASN A 42 -4.98 -8.57 11.67
C ASN A 42 -4.08 -9.11 12.81
N PRO A 43 -3.94 -10.44 12.97
CA PRO A 43 -3.17 -10.99 14.09
C PRO A 43 -1.69 -10.63 13.99
N LYS A 44 -1.16 -10.44 12.77
CA LYS A 44 0.23 -10.08 12.55
C LYS A 44 0.55 -8.71 13.16
N THR A 45 -0.36 -7.75 12.99
CA THR A 45 -0.23 -6.41 13.56
C THR A 45 -0.29 -6.44 15.08
N LEU A 46 -1.23 -7.20 15.65
CA LEU A 46 -1.35 -7.37 17.10
C LEU A 46 -0.08 -7.97 17.70
N PHE A 47 0.44 -9.06 17.12
CA PHE A 47 1.68 -9.69 17.59
C PHE A 47 2.90 -8.77 17.46
N PHE A 48 2.98 -7.99 16.39
CA PHE A 48 4.06 -7.02 16.22
C PHE A 48 4.02 -5.98 17.35
N TYR A 49 2.88 -5.35 17.60
CA TYR A 49 2.78 -4.34 18.66
C TYR A 49 2.95 -4.93 20.06
N SER A 50 2.39 -6.11 20.34
CA SER A 50 2.55 -6.75 21.65
C SER A 50 4.01 -7.10 21.95
N ALA A 51 4.81 -7.42 20.93
CA ALA A 51 6.22 -7.71 21.10
C ALA A 51 7.10 -6.45 21.10
N PHE A 52 6.71 -5.42 20.33
CA PHE A 52 7.53 -4.23 20.12
C PHE A 52 7.28 -3.15 21.16
N PHE A 53 6.03 -2.82 21.48
CA PHE A 53 5.70 -1.69 22.37
C PHE A 53 6.27 -1.86 23.78
N PRO A 54 6.21 -3.04 24.44
CA PRO A 54 6.77 -3.21 25.77
C PRO A 54 8.28 -2.92 25.86
N GLN A 55 9.02 -3.06 24.75
CA GLN A 55 10.46 -2.78 24.72
C GLN A 55 10.78 -1.30 24.93
N PHE A 56 9.81 -0.41 24.72
CA PHE A 56 9.95 1.05 24.87
C PHE A 56 9.26 1.58 26.14
N ILE A 57 8.61 0.72 26.92
CA ILE A 57 7.93 1.10 28.15
C ILE A 57 8.94 1.10 29.31
N VAL A 58 9.01 2.22 30.02
CA VAL A 58 9.87 2.36 31.20
C VAL A 58 9.12 1.89 32.44
N PRO A 59 9.69 0.96 33.24
CA PRO A 59 9.12 0.52 34.51
C PRO A 59 8.94 1.68 35.50
N GLY A 60 7.85 1.67 36.28
CA GLY A 60 7.60 2.67 37.33
C GLY A 60 6.75 3.88 36.92
N GLY A 61 6.32 3.97 35.65
CA GLY A 61 5.39 5.00 35.16
C GLY A 61 3.99 4.48 34.83
N ALA A 62 3.09 5.39 34.43
CA ALA A 62 1.75 5.05 33.96
C ALA A 62 1.80 4.37 32.59
N MET A 63 1.71 3.04 32.56
CA MET A 63 1.84 2.23 31.34
C MET A 63 0.87 2.63 30.22
N ALA A 64 -0.39 2.93 30.57
CA ALA A 64 -1.40 3.34 29.60
C ALA A 64 -1.04 4.65 28.86
N ALA A 65 -0.44 5.61 29.56
CA ALA A 65 -0.03 6.89 28.96
C ALA A 65 1.16 6.70 28.00
N GLN A 66 2.11 5.83 28.35
CA GLN A 66 3.25 5.50 27.48
C GLN A 66 2.80 4.77 26.22
N ILE A 67 1.89 3.80 26.34
CA ILE A 67 1.29 3.09 25.20
C ILE A 67 0.52 4.07 24.31
N ALA A 68 -0.25 5.00 24.89
CA ALA A 68 -0.98 6.00 24.12
C ALA A 68 -0.02 6.92 23.35
N LEU A 69 1.07 7.38 23.99
CA LEU A 69 2.10 8.20 23.36
C LEU A 69 2.79 7.47 22.20
N LEU A 70 3.18 6.22 22.40
CA LEU A 70 3.80 5.38 21.36
C LEU A 70 2.84 5.15 20.18
N SER A 71 1.56 4.86 20.46
CA SER A 71 0.53 4.65 19.45
C SER A 71 0.29 5.91 18.62
N VAL A 72 0.16 7.07 19.26
CA VAL A 72 -0.08 8.36 18.58
C VAL A 72 1.14 8.74 17.73
N SER A 73 2.35 8.58 18.27
CA SER A 73 3.59 8.87 17.53
C SER A 73 3.73 7.98 16.30
N PHE A 74 3.49 6.67 16.46
CA PHE A 74 3.49 5.73 15.34
C PHE A 74 2.45 6.11 14.29
N MET A 75 1.22 6.41 14.72
CA MET A 75 0.13 6.80 13.82
C MET A 75 0.48 8.09 13.05
N ALA A 76 1.07 9.08 13.72
CA ALA A 76 1.48 10.33 13.07
C ALA A 76 2.52 10.08 11.96
N VAL A 77 3.54 9.25 12.23
CA VAL A 77 4.55 8.88 11.24
C VAL A 77 3.93 8.09 10.09
N ALA A 78 3.07 7.11 10.39
CA ALA A 78 2.38 6.32 9.37
C ALA A 78 1.52 7.22 8.46
N LEU A 79 0.72 8.11 9.04
CA LEU A 79 -0.12 9.05 8.30
C LEU A 79 0.71 10.01 7.44
N LEU A 80 1.86 10.49 7.93
CA LEU A 80 2.76 11.33 7.15
C LEU A 80 3.31 10.59 5.93
N ILE A 81 3.82 9.37 6.13
CA ILE A 81 4.36 8.55 5.05
C ILE A 81 3.28 8.22 4.01
N ASP A 82 2.10 7.77 4.47
CA ASP A 82 0.98 7.43 3.58
C ASP A 82 0.47 8.66 2.82
N SER A 83 0.42 9.82 3.47
CA SER A 83 0.01 11.07 2.81
C SER A 83 1.01 11.48 1.72
N ILE A 84 2.31 11.42 2.02
CA ILE A 84 3.37 11.69 1.04
C ILE A 84 3.26 10.72 -0.14
N TRP A 85 3.03 9.43 0.15
CA TRP A 85 2.86 8.40 -0.87
C TRP A 85 1.64 8.67 -1.75
N VAL A 86 0.48 8.94 -1.17
CA VAL A 86 -0.77 9.23 -1.89
C VAL A 86 -0.63 10.46 -2.77
N VAL A 87 -0.06 11.56 -2.24
CA VAL A 87 0.15 12.79 -3.01
C VAL A 87 1.13 12.54 -4.16
N SER A 88 2.22 11.82 -3.91
CA SER A 88 3.22 11.48 -4.94
C SER A 88 2.62 10.58 -6.03
N ALA A 89 1.86 9.56 -5.63
CA ALA A 89 1.16 8.66 -6.54
C ALA A 89 0.11 9.41 -7.38
N HIS A 90 -0.63 10.33 -6.78
CA HIS A 90 -1.58 11.17 -7.49
C HIS A 90 -0.88 12.06 -8.52
N ARG A 91 0.21 12.75 -8.15
CA ARG A 91 1.01 13.55 -9.09
C ARG A 91 1.59 12.72 -10.23
N ALA A 92 2.15 11.54 -9.92
CA ALA A 92 2.66 10.61 -10.90
C ALA A 92 1.55 10.14 -11.86
N ARG A 93 0.35 9.81 -11.32
CA ARG A 93 -0.82 9.44 -12.12
C ARG A 93 -1.26 10.57 -13.06
N VAL A 94 -1.36 11.80 -12.56
CA VAL A 94 -1.72 12.97 -13.40
C VAL A 94 -0.68 13.17 -14.51
N PHE A 95 0.61 13.11 -14.19
CA PHE A 95 1.69 13.23 -15.17
C PHE A 95 1.67 12.11 -16.23
N LEU A 96 1.51 10.85 -15.81
CA LEU A 96 1.43 9.69 -16.69
C LEU A 96 0.13 9.65 -17.51
N SER A 97 -0.98 10.15 -16.98
CA SER A 97 -2.27 10.19 -17.69
C SER A 97 -2.22 11.10 -18.91
N ARG A 98 -1.45 12.20 -18.85
CA ARG A 98 -1.15 13.07 -20.01
C ARG A 98 -0.27 12.36 -21.06
N ARG A 99 0.36 11.25 -20.70
CA ARG A 99 1.22 10.41 -21.55
C ARG A 99 0.76 8.95 -21.50
N GLY A 100 -0.54 8.69 -21.72
CA GLY A 100 -1.17 7.38 -21.42
C GLY A 100 -0.46 6.12 -21.96
N ARG A 101 0.36 6.22 -23.01
CA ARG A 101 1.25 5.11 -23.47
C ARG A 101 2.34 4.75 -22.45
N TRP A 102 2.92 5.73 -21.75
CA TRP A 102 3.96 5.53 -20.73
C TRP A 102 3.40 4.87 -19.48
N GLN A 103 2.15 5.14 -19.13
CA GLN A 103 1.51 4.47 -18.01
C GLN A 103 1.41 2.95 -18.22
N ASN A 104 0.88 2.54 -19.37
CA ASN A 104 0.77 1.13 -19.74
C ASN A 104 2.14 0.44 -19.81
N ARG A 105 3.17 1.15 -20.29
CA ARG A 105 4.55 0.64 -20.34
C ARG A 105 5.18 0.49 -18.96
N ILE A 106 5.08 1.49 -18.10
CA ILE A 106 5.66 1.43 -16.75
C ILE A 106 4.98 0.33 -15.93
N SER A 107 3.65 0.29 -15.92
CA SER A 107 2.91 -0.75 -15.19
C SER A 107 3.12 -2.14 -15.78
N GLY A 108 3.14 -2.28 -17.11
CA GLY A 108 3.43 -3.55 -17.77
C GLY A 108 4.85 -4.04 -17.51
N GLY A 109 5.83 -3.13 -17.52
CA GLY A 109 7.23 -3.40 -17.20
C GLY A 109 7.41 -3.85 -15.75
N LEU A 110 6.73 -3.20 -14.80
CA LEU A 110 6.76 -3.60 -13.39
C LEU A 110 6.21 -5.02 -13.19
N LEU A 111 5.10 -5.35 -13.85
CA LEU A 111 4.49 -6.68 -13.78
C LEU A 111 5.39 -7.77 -14.39
N MET A 112 6.00 -7.50 -15.55
CA MET A 112 6.97 -8.42 -16.16
C MET A 112 8.20 -8.59 -15.27
N GLY A 113 8.74 -7.49 -14.73
CA GLY A 113 9.90 -7.51 -13.82
C GLY A 113 9.62 -8.30 -12.54
N ALA A 114 8.46 -8.08 -11.91
CA ALA A 114 8.04 -8.87 -10.74
C ALA A 114 7.86 -10.35 -11.09
N GLY A 115 7.27 -10.66 -12.25
CA GLY A 115 7.12 -12.02 -12.74
C GLY A 115 8.45 -12.75 -12.98
N LEU A 116 9.43 -12.04 -13.54
CA LEU A 116 10.80 -12.54 -13.76
C LEU A 116 11.57 -12.69 -12.44
N GLY A 117 11.51 -11.69 -11.55
CA GLY A 117 12.14 -11.75 -10.23
C GLY A 117 11.63 -12.93 -9.40
N LEU A 118 10.32 -13.20 -9.43
CA LEU A 118 9.71 -14.37 -8.80
C LEU A 118 10.15 -15.69 -9.46
N ALA A 119 10.37 -15.71 -10.78
CA ALA A 119 10.87 -16.90 -11.47
C ALA A 119 12.31 -17.23 -11.05
N ILE A 120 13.17 -16.20 -10.97
CA ILE A 120 14.56 -16.33 -10.52
C ILE A 120 14.61 -16.73 -9.04
N ALA A 121 13.79 -16.11 -8.19
CA ALA A 121 13.76 -16.41 -6.75
C ALA A 121 13.21 -17.80 -6.42
N ARG A 122 12.44 -18.44 -7.32
CA ARG A 122 11.97 -19.83 -7.17
C ARG A 122 12.90 -20.88 -7.77
N GLN A 123 13.88 -20.49 -8.58
CA GLN A 123 14.91 -21.39 -9.09
C GLN A 123 16.11 -21.52 -8.13
N LYS A 124 16.12 -20.73 -7.05
CA LYS A 124 16.98 -20.92 -5.87
C LYS A 124 16.18 -21.60 -4.78
#